data_AF-A0A8T7AZJ1-F1
#
_entry.id   AF-A0A8T7AZJ1-F1
#
_cell.length_a   1.000
_cell.length_b   1.000
_cell.length_c   1.000
_cell.angle_alpha   90.00
_cell.angle_beta   90.00
_cell.angle_gamma   90.00
#
_symmetry.space_group_name_H-M   'P 1'
#
loop_
_entity.id
_entity.type
_entity.pdbx_description
1 polymer ?
#
loop_
_entity_poly.entity_id
_entity_poly.type
_entity_poly.pdbx_seq_one_letter_code
_entity_poly.pdbx_strand_id
1 'polypeptide(L)'
;MDRRAFSAALALLPLCQTGCSSARLNAQESDVLAAWMRLAAATDERLVVWWMSGARYGVVEARSTLLYGMQVGIFQRFFPQADGSWKIAMFELTYYTDLTTGELLEEWDNPYTGETNRVKHVRLGPEIRLQTRTGQYADPDNAFVQKLLQHYSATLGPMRIDGDTLSLPTSVEAVIRFPTPAVPDITLNHYTTVSGSARAALDPGTVSAPAALNFQNIIRWEPWMEMGDHRGHLMSRAQGRKLETVDEMPEDYLSLARTVHPKLIADPLQTLAKTVARIKGTET
;
A
#
# COMPACT_ATOMS: atom_id res chain seq x y z
N MET A 1 42.35 -40.54 -12.63
CA MET A 1 41.70 -40.32 -11.32
C MET A 1 40.61 -39.29 -11.53
N ASP A 2 39.39 -39.78 -11.74
CA ASP A 2 38.22 -39.07 -12.23
C ASP A 2 37.50 -38.23 -11.17
N ARG A 3 37.04 -37.04 -11.56
CA ARG A 3 36.08 -36.22 -10.81
C ARG A 3 34.67 -36.45 -11.35
N ARG A 4 33.84 -36.99 -10.47
CA ARG A 4 32.46 -37.43 -10.64
C ARG A 4 31.52 -36.32 -11.14
N ALA A 5 30.78 -36.63 -12.20
CA ALA A 5 29.51 -35.99 -12.53
C ALA A 5 28.40 -36.64 -11.66
N PHE A 6 27.65 -35.83 -10.92
CA PHE A 6 26.43 -36.27 -10.23
C PHE A 6 25.23 -35.96 -11.13
N SER A 7 24.58 -37.02 -11.62
CA SER A 7 23.31 -36.98 -12.33
C SER A 7 22.20 -37.16 -11.29
N ALA A 8 21.26 -36.21 -11.19
CA ALA A 8 20.07 -36.33 -10.37
C ALA A 8 18.88 -36.68 -11.27
N ALA A 9 18.37 -37.90 -11.11
CA ALA A 9 17.21 -38.41 -11.83
C ALA A 9 15.93 -37.73 -11.36
N LEU A 10 15.14 -37.24 -12.32
CA LEU A 10 13.83 -36.63 -12.13
C LEU A 10 12.77 -37.75 -12.10
N ALA A 11 12.13 -37.99 -10.95
CA ALA A 11 10.99 -38.90 -10.86
C ALA A 11 9.70 -38.13 -11.23
N LEU A 12 9.10 -38.46 -12.37
CA LEU A 12 7.80 -37.97 -12.80
C LEU A 12 6.69 -38.79 -12.14
N LEU A 13 5.90 -38.16 -11.26
CA LEU A 13 4.63 -38.70 -10.78
C LEU A 13 3.49 -38.31 -11.75
N PRO A 14 2.50 -39.18 -12.00
CA PRO A 14 1.40 -38.86 -12.89
C PRO A 14 0.39 -37.96 -12.15
N LEU A 15 0.22 -36.74 -12.64
CA LEU A 15 -0.85 -35.85 -12.18
C LEU A 15 -2.17 -36.30 -12.81
N CYS A 16 -3.04 -36.85 -11.97
CA CYS A 16 -4.45 -37.08 -12.29
C CYS A 16 -5.09 -35.70 -12.53
N GLN A 17 -5.38 -35.36 -13.79
CA GLN A 17 -6.06 -34.11 -14.14
C GLN A 17 -7.56 -34.25 -13.89
N THR A 18 -8.00 -34.01 -12.66
CA THR A 18 -9.40 -33.63 -12.41
C THR A 18 -9.54 -32.16 -12.77
N GLY A 19 -10.30 -31.88 -13.84
CA GLY A 19 -10.54 -30.55 -14.36
C GLY A 19 -11.17 -29.63 -13.33
N CYS A 20 -10.39 -28.68 -12.82
CA CYS A 20 -10.93 -27.46 -12.27
C CYS A 20 -11.14 -26.51 -13.45
N SER A 21 -12.38 -26.40 -13.93
CA SER A 21 -12.74 -25.36 -14.88
C SER A 21 -12.64 -24.03 -14.15
N SER A 22 -11.47 -23.37 -14.23
CA SER A 22 -11.34 -21.99 -13.79
C SER A 22 -12.20 -21.15 -14.75
N ALA A 23 -13.44 -20.86 -14.35
CA ALA A 23 -14.27 -19.91 -15.04
C ALA A 23 -13.60 -18.52 -14.92
N ARG A 24 -12.74 -18.19 -15.88
CA ARG A 24 -12.35 -16.81 -16.14
C ARG A 24 -13.60 -16.13 -16.71
N LEU A 25 -14.43 -15.58 -15.83
CA LEU A 25 -15.38 -14.56 -16.24
C LEU A 25 -14.55 -13.41 -16.81
N ASN A 26 -14.68 -13.15 -18.12
CA ASN A 26 -14.10 -11.97 -18.77
C ASN A 26 -14.83 -10.73 -18.22
N ALA A 27 -14.42 -10.28 -17.04
CA ALA A 27 -14.91 -9.04 -16.47
C ALA A 27 -14.47 -7.87 -17.36
N GLN A 28 -15.38 -6.95 -17.66
CA GLN A 28 -15.01 -5.73 -18.37
C GLN A 28 -14.20 -4.82 -17.43
N GLU A 29 -13.39 -3.92 -17.97
CA GLU A 29 -12.63 -2.94 -17.16
C GLU A 29 -13.54 -2.12 -16.23
N SER A 30 -14.82 -1.93 -16.58
CA SER A 30 -15.80 -1.30 -15.71
C SER A 30 -16.15 -2.09 -14.46
N ASP A 31 -16.17 -3.41 -14.58
CA ASP A 31 -16.48 -4.31 -13.49
C ASP A 31 -15.31 -4.39 -12.51
N VAL A 32 -14.08 -4.24 -13.03
CA VAL A 32 -12.85 -4.22 -12.22
C VAL A 32 -12.81 -3.01 -11.28
N LEU A 33 -13.04 -1.80 -11.80
CA LEU A 33 -13.08 -0.60 -10.94
C LEU A 33 -14.22 -0.67 -9.93
N ALA A 34 -15.41 -1.12 -10.35
CA ALA A 34 -16.55 -1.24 -9.44
C ALA A 34 -16.28 -2.25 -8.31
N ALA A 35 -15.70 -3.42 -8.64
CA ALA A 35 -15.29 -4.41 -7.65
C ALA A 35 -14.19 -3.87 -6.72
N TRP A 36 -13.22 -3.14 -7.27
CA TRP A 36 -12.19 -2.46 -6.46
C TRP A 36 -12.81 -1.44 -5.50
N MET A 37 -13.77 -0.64 -5.95
CA MET A 37 -14.44 0.35 -5.10
C MET A 37 -15.15 -0.31 -3.91
N ARG A 38 -15.77 -1.47 -4.11
CA ARG A 38 -16.49 -2.17 -3.02
C ARG A 38 -15.53 -2.87 -2.05
N LEU A 39 -14.43 -3.42 -2.54
CA LEU A 39 -13.45 -4.10 -1.69
C LEU A 39 -12.45 -3.14 -1.04
N ALA A 40 -11.81 -2.28 -1.82
CA ALA A 40 -10.72 -1.40 -1.38
C ALA A 40 -11.19 -0.05 -0.80
N ALA A 41 -12.43 0.35 -1.11
CA ALA A 41 -12.98 1.65 -0.80
C ALA A 41 -14.43 1.52 -0.30
N ALA A 42 -15.22 2.57 -0.55
CA ALA A 42 -16.67 2.57 -0.42
C ALA A 42 -17.27 3.41 -1.56
N THR A 43 -18.52 3.13 -1.96
CA THR A 43 -19.25 3.91 -2.98
C THR A 43 -20.03 5.09 -2.40
N ASP A 44 -20.02 5.26 -1.09
CA ASP A 44 -20.49 6.46 -0.39
C ASP A 44 -19.29 7.21 0.23
N GLU A 45 -19.57 8.31 0.94
CA GLU A 45 -18.51 9.14 1.50
C GLU A 45 -18.09 8.74 2.94
N ARG A 46 -18.34 7.50 3.37
CA ARG A 46 -17.91 7.04 4.71
C ARG A 46 -16.39 7.07 4.85
N LEU A 47 -15.91 6.96 6.09
CA LEU A 47 -14.49 6.70 6.34
C LEU A 47 -14.20 5.24 5.99
N VAL A 48 -13.11 5.03 5.26
CA VAL A 48 -12.48 3.72 5.07
C VAL A 48 -11.10 3.79 5.69
N VAL A 49 -10.77 2.80 6.52
CA VAL A 49 -9.46 2.68 7.14
C VAL A 49 -8.82 1.37 6.71
N TRP A 50 -7.57 1.43 6.26
CA TRP A 50 -6.74 0.26 6.07
C TRP A 50 -5.71 0.21 7.21
N TRP A 51 -5.80 -0.82 8.04
CA TRP A 51 -4.73 -1.18 8.97
C TRP A 51 -3.87 -2.27 8.35
N MET A 52 -2.55 -2.13 8.42
CA MET A 52 -1.59 -3.16 8.04
C MET A 52 -0.49 -3.31 9.08
N SER A 53 -0.01 -4.54 9.25
CA SER A 53 1.19 -4.84 10.01
C SER A 53 2.14 -5.68 9.17
N GLY A 54 3.43 -5.44 9.33
CA GLY A 54 4.45 -6.08 8.53
C GLY A 54 5.86 -5.75 8.99
N ALA A 55 6.81 -5.92 8.09
CA ALA A 55 8.20 -5.62 8.35
C ALA A 55 8.92 -5.06 7.13
N ARG A 56 10.01 -4.36 7.43
CA ARG A 56 10.95 -3.82 6.46
C ARG A 56 12.17 -4.74 6.35
N TYR A 57 12.64 -4.92 5.12
CA TYR A 57 13.80 -5.71 4.77
C TYR A 57 14.77 -4.85 3.99
N GLY A 58 16.07 -5.01 4.24
CA GLY A 58 17.11 -4.52 3.36
C GLY A 58 17.51 -5.63 2.39
N VAL A 59 17.65 -5.30 1.11
CA VAL A 59 17.97 -6.26 0.05
C VAL A 59 19.25 -5.84 -0.65
N VAL A 60 20.27 -6.69 -0.57
CA VAL A 60 21.59 -6.50 -1.20
C VAL A 60 21.94 -7.77 -1.96
N GLU A 61 22.21 -7.66 -3.26
CA GLU A 61 22.59 -8.80 -4.11
C GLU A 61 21.65 -10.01 -3.98
N ALA A 62 20.33 -9.74 -3.99
CA ALA A 62 19.26 -10.74 -3.83
C ALA A 62 19.25 -11.49 -2.48
N ARG A 63 19.93 -10.97 -1.45
CA ARG A 63 19.80 -11.43 -0.06
C ARG A 63 19.00 -10.42 0.74
N SER A 64 18.00 -10.89 1.48
CA SER A 64 17.19 -10.06 2.36
C SER A 64 17.62 -10.17 3.82
N THR A 65 17.70 -9.04 4.50
CA THR A 65 17.89 -8.92 5.95
C THR A 65 16.64 -8.29 6.54
N LEU A 66 16.00 -8.93 7.52
CA LEU A 66 14.90 -8.35 8.28
C LEU A 66 15.45 -7.20 9.15
N LEU A 67 14.86 -6.01 9.08
CA LEU A 67 15.38 -4.82 9.75
C LEU A 67 14.53 -4.40 10.95
N TYR A 68 13.24 -4.10 10.73
CA TYR A 68 12.32 -3.60 11.75
C TYR A 68 10.85 -3.87 11.38
N GLY A 69 9.98 -3.82 12.38
CA GLY A 69 8.53 -3.93 12.21
C GLY A 69 7.90 -2.66 11.65
N MET A 70 6.69 -2.79 11.10
CA MET A 70 5.95 -1.70 10.49
C MET A 70 4.46 -1.81 10.82
N GLN A 71 3.88 -0.71 11.31
CA GLN A 71 2.46 -0.56 11.63
C GLN A 71 1.90 0.61 10.83
N VAL A 72 0.91 0.36 9.97
CA VAL A 72 0.41 1.35 8.99
C VAL A 72 -1.09 1.54 9.15
N GLY A 73 -1.53 2.79 9.15
CA GLY A 73 -2.92 3.18 9.04
C GLY A 73 -3.11 4.17 7.89
N ILE A 74 -3.98 3.83 6.95
CA ILE A 74 -4.40 4.70 5.85
C ILE A 74 -5.87 5.05 6.04
N PHE A 75 -6.19 6.33 6.03
CA PHE A 75 -7.53 6.87 6.31
C PHE A 75 -8.04 7.59 5.07
N GLN A 76 -9.19 7.18 4.53
CA GLN A 76 -9.61 7.57 3.20
C GLN A 76 -11.11 7.86 3.11
N ARG A 77 -11.47 8.82 2.26
CA ARG A 77 -12.85 9.08 1.80
C ARG A 77 -12.85 9.24 0.29
N PHE A 78 -13.91 8.76 -0.37
CA PHE A 78 -13.99 8.62 -1.82
C PHE A 78 -15.12 9.46 -2.40
N PHE A 79 -14.86 10.11 -3.53
CA PHE A 79 -15.79 11.05 -4.17
C PHE A 79 -15.86 10.80 -5.68
N PRO A 80 -17.04 10.41 -6.21
CA PRO A 80 -17.18 10.09 -7.64
C PRO A 80 -17.01 11.34 -8.50
N GLN A 81 -16.44 11.17 -9.68
CA GLN A 81 -16.25 12.22 -10.67
C GLN A 81 -17.09 11.95 -11.92
N ALA A 82 -17.35 12.99 -12.73
CA ALA A 82 -18.20 12.89 -13.92
C ALA A 82 -17.65 11.94 -15.02
N ASP A 83 -16.33 11.75 -15.07
CA ASP A 83 -15.64 10.85 -16.01
C ASP A 83 -15.61 9.38 -15.53
N GLY A 84 -16.20 9.08 -14.36
CA GLY A 84 -16.21 7.77 -13.74
C GLY A 84 -14.98 7.43 -12.90
N SER A 85 -14.02 8.35 -12.78
CA SER A 85 -12.94 8.27 -11.78
C SER A 85 -13.45 8.65 -10.38
N TRP A 86 -12.59 8.47 -9.38
CA TRP A 86 -12.88 8.85 -7.99
C TRP A 86 -11.73 9.66 -7.42
N LYS A 87 -12.02 10.86 -6.90
CA LYS A 87 -11.06 11.57 -6.04
C LYS A 87 -11.09 10.97 -4.65
N ILE A 88 -9.93 10.87 -4.03
CA ILE A 88 -9.73 10.30 -2.70
C ILE A 88 -9.13 11.38 -1.82
N ALA A 89 -9.80 11.73 -0.72
CA ALA A 89 -9.15 12.46 0.37
C ALA A 89 -8.50 11.45 1.30
N MET A 90 -7.19 11.53 1.51
CA MET A 90 -6.49 10.55 2.35
C MET A 90 -5.34 11.12 3.18
N PHE A 91 -5.00 10.42 4.26
CA PHE A 91 -3.71 10.52 4.92
C PHE A 91 -3.25 9.14 5.40
N GLU A 92 -1.95 9.00 5.62
CA GLU A 92 -1.32 7.77 6.12
C GLU A 92 -0.41 8.09 7.30
N LEU A 93 -0.43 7.21 8.30
CA LEU A 93 0.48 7.20 9.44
C LEU A 93 1.14 5.82 9.51
N THR A 94 2.47 5.80 9.40
CA THR A 94 3.27 4.58 9.40
C THR A 94 4.35 4.67 10.47
N TYR A 95 4.32 3.73 11.40
CA TYR A 95 5.24 3.62 12.53
C TYR A 95 6.18 2.45 12.33
N TYR A 96 7.45 2.67 12.67
CA TYR A 96 8.47 1.62 12.66
C TYR A 96 8.66 1.15 14.09
N THR A 97 8.72 -0.17 14.27
CA THR A 97 8.70 -0.78 15.60
C THR A 97 9.83 -1.77 15.76
N ASP A 98 10.31 -1.93 17.00
CA ASP A 98 11.20 -3.02 17.33
C ASP A 98 10.52 -4.36 17.06
N LEU A 99 11.28 -5.33 16.56
CA LEU A 99 10.75 -6.63 16.13
C LEU A 99 10.33 -7.53 17.29
N THR A 100 10.93 -7.31 18.47
CA THR A 100 10.73 -8.18 19.63
C THR A 100 9.64 -7.63 20.54
N THR A 101 9.69 -6.33 20.82
CA THR A 101 8.82 -5.66 21.78
C THR A 101 7.59 -5.03 21.12
N GLY A 102 7.66 -4.69 19.83
CA GLY A 102 6.62 -3.92 19.15
C GLY A 102 6.59 -2.43 19.51
N GLU A 103 7.54 -1.97 20.33
CA GLU A 103 7.66 -0.56 20.74
C GLU A 103 8.12 0.32 19.57
N LEU A 104 7.79 1.61 19.64
CA LEU A 104 8.22 2.59 18.64
C LEU A 104 9.75 2.66 18.58
N LEU A 105 10.32 2.50 17.38
CA LEU A 105 11.75 2.66 17.15
C LEU A 105 12.11 4.14 17.09
N GLU A 106 12.81 4.67 18.10
CA GLU A 106 13.37 6.03 18.05
C GLU A 106 14.78 6.07 17.43
N GLU A 107 15.59 5.06 17.75
CA GLU A 107 16.94 4.84 17.23
C GLU A 107 17.04 3.41 16.68
N TRP A 108 17.84 3.22 15.63
CA TRP A 108 17.99 1.94 14.96
C TRP A 108 19.46 1.68 14.63
N ASP A 109 19.97 0.54 15.09
CA ASP A 109 21.32 0.08 14.77
C ASP A 109 21.34 -0.48 13.35
N ASN A 110 22.09 0.20 12.48
CA ASN A 110 22.14 -0.10 11.07
C ASN A 110 23.12 -1.26 10.80
N PRO A 111 22.65 -2.45 10.40
CA PRO A 111 23.51 -3.60 10.20
C PRO A 111 24.42 -3.48 8.97
N TYR A 112 24.21 -2.48 8.11
CA TYR A 112 25.00 -2.26 6.90
C TYR A 112 26.15 -1.27 7.12
N THR A 113 25.98 -0.28 7.99
CA THR A 113 26.99 0.76 8.25
C THR A 113 27.65 0.60 9.61
N GLY A 114 26.99 -0.05 10.57
CA GLY A 114 27.43 -0.14 11.97
C GLY A 114 27.10 1.09 12.82
N GLU A 115 26.45 2.10 12.23
CA GLU A 115 26.03 3.33 12.92
C GLU A 115 24.65 3.17 13.57
N THR A 116 24.34 3.99 14.57
CA THR A 116 22.99 4.12 15.12
C THR A 116 22.30 5.34 14.50
N ASN A 117 21.19 5.11 13.80
CA ASN A 117 20.45 6.16 13.11
C ASN A 117 19.17 6.55 13.85
N ARG A 118 18.85 7.84 13.89
CA ARG A 118 17.56 8.32 14.42
C ARG A 118 16.46 8.10 13.40
N VAL A 119 15.44 7.34 13.79
CA VAL A 119 14.37 6.87 12.92
C VAL A 119 13.41 8.01 12.56
N LYS A 120 12.94 8.02 11.31
CA LYS A 120 11.86 8.91 10.85
C LYS A 120 10.64 8.08 10.44
N HIS A 121 9.60 8.16 11.25
CA HIS A 121 8.29 7.60 10.92
C HIS A 121 7.64 8.36 9.77
N VAL A 122 6.80 7.67 9.01
CA VAL A 122 6.19 8.22 7.81
C VAL A 122 4.82 8.80 8.15
N ARG A 123 4.64 10.05 7.74
CA ARG A 123 3.34 10.73 7.70
C ARG A 123 3.14 11.27 6.29
N LEU A 124 2.03 10.88 5.67
CA LEU A 124 1.64 11.35 4.35
C LEU A 124 0.28 12.03 4.42
N GLY A 125 0.15 13.18 3.75
CA GLY A 125 -1.10 13.93 3.69
C GLY A 125 -1.47 14.69 4.98
N PRO A 126 -2.71 15.21 5.07
CA PRO A 126 -3.82 15.01 4.14
C PRO A 126 -3.57 15.47 2.70
N GLU A 127 -3.99 14.67 1.72
CA GLU A 127 -3.82 14.96 0.29
C GLU A 127 -4.97 14.36 -0.56
N ILE A 128 -4.98 14.72 -1.85
CA ILE A 128 -5.89 14.14 -2.84
C ILE A 128 -5.15 13.10 -3.68
N ARG A 129 -5.80 11.98 -3.95
CA ARG A 129 -5.41 11.01 -4.99
C ARG A 129 -6.55 10.84 -5.99
N LEU A 130 -6.25 10.29 -7.15
CA LEU A 130 -7.23 9.96 -8.18
C LEU A 130 -7.22 8.46 -8.45
N GLN A 131 -8.34 7.78 -8.23
CA GLN A 131 -8.53 6.39 -8.68
C GLN A 131 -9.24 6.39 -10.03
N THR A 132 -8.64 5.73 -11.01
CA THR A 132 -9.20 5.53 -12.36
C THR A 132 -9.41 4.04 -12.63
N ARG A 133 -9.87 3.71 -13.83
CA ARG A 133 -9.96 2.34 -14.33
C ARG A 133 -8.60 1.67 -14.53
N THR A 134 -7.54 2.47 -14.70
CA THR A 134 -6.19 1.98 -14.96
C THR A 134 -5.35 1.89 -13.69
N GLY A 135 -5.67 2.63 -12.63
CA GLY A 135 -4.90 2.59 -11.39
C GLY A 135 -5.10 3.83 -10.54
N GLN A 136 -4.26 3.98 -9.51
CA GLN A 136 -4.29 5.13 -8.61
C GLN A 136 -3.16 6.11 -8.97
N TYR A 137 -3.50 7.39 -9.03
CA TYR A 137 -2.60 8.49 -9.41
C TYR A 137 -2.57 9.56 -8.32
N ALA A 138 -1.53 10.39 -8.33
CA ALA A 138 -1.50 11.62 -7.53
C ALA A 138 -2.58 12.61 -8.02
N ASP A 139 -2.86 13.65 -7.22
CA ASP A 139 -3.81 14.71 -7.56
C ASP A 139 -3.47 15.36 -8.92
N PRO A 140 -4.30 15.18 -9.97
CA PRO A 140 -4.05 15.77 -11.28
C PRO A 140 -4.13 17.31 -11.25
N ASP A 141 -4.86 17.88 -10.28
CA ASP A 141 -5.09 19.32 -10.20
C ASP A 141 -3.96 20.03 -9.42
N ASN A 142 -3.08 19.27 -8.77
CA ASN A 142 -1.95 19.82 -8.03
C ASN A 142 -0.72 19.98 -8.95
N ALA A 143 -0.65 21.12 -9.63
CA ALA A 143 0.45 21.42 -10.57
C ALA A 143 1.85 21.34 -9.94
N PHE A 144 1.99 21.58 -8.62
CA PHE A 144 3.27 21.40 -7.94
C PHE A 144 3.66 19.93 -7.87
N VAL A 145 2.76 19.07 -7.38
CA VAL A 145 2.98 17.62 -7.32
C VAL A 145 3.25 17.04 -8.70
N GLN A 146 2.47 17.44 -9.71
CA GLN A 146 2.64 16.97 -11.09
C GLN A 146 4.03 17.30 -11.67
N LYS A 147 4.65 18.42 -11.29
CA LYS A 147 6.02 18.75 -11.73
C LYS A 147 7.09 17.85 -11.11
N LEU A 148 6.85 17.31 -9.91
CA LEU A 148 7.81 16.45 -9.22
C LEU A 148 7.77 15.01 -9.75
N LEU A 149 6.62 14.57 -10.25
CA LEU A 149 6.42 13.18 -10.69
C LEU A 149 7.08 12.92 -12.05
N GLN A 150 7.83 11.84 -12.11
CA GLN A 150 8.51 11.31 -13.29
C GLN A 150 8.28 9.80 -13.36
N HIS A 151 8.23 9.24 -14.56
CA HIS A 151 8.01 7.80 -14.79
C HIS A 151 6.83 7.22 -13.98
N TYR A 152 5.72 7.97 -13.88
CA TYR A 152 4.55 7.54 -13.14
C TYR A 152 3.77 6.49 -13.94
N SER A 153 3.59 5.30 -13.39
CA SER A 153 2.68 4.30 -13.91
C SER A 153 1.85 3.68 -12.79
N ALA A 154 0.63 3.27 -13.13
CA ALA A 154 -0.23 2.56 -12.19
C ALA A 154 -1.02 1.48 -12.93
N THR A 155 -1.38 0.41 -12.21
CA THR A 155 -2.20 -0.68 -12.73
C THR A 155 -3.34 -1.02 -11.77
N LEU A 156 -4.43 -1.53 -12.34
CA LEU A 156 -5.55 -2.12 -11.62
C LEU A 156 -5.93 -3.43 -12.32
N GLY A 157 -5.72 -4.56 -11.63
CA GLY A 157 -5.98 -5.90 -12.13
C GLY A 157 -4.73 -6.64 -12.66
N PRO A 158 -4.92 -7.82 -13.27
CA PRO A 158 -6.21 -8.41 -13.62
C PRO A 158 -6.98 -8.90 -12.39
N MET A 159 -8.31 -8.77 -12.44
CA MET A 159 -9.20 -9.36 -11.46
C MET A 159 -9.15 -10.89 -11.55
N ARG A 160 -8.99 -11.55 -10.39
CA ARG A 160 -9.02 -13.02 -10.29
C ARG A 160 -10.15 -13.43 -9.37
N ILE A 161 -10.91 -14.44 -9.78
CA ILE A 161 -12.00 -15.02 -9.00
C ILE A 161 -11.73 -16.52 -8.87
N ASP A 162 -11.73 -17.00 -7.63
CA ASP A 162 -11.65 -18.42 -7.29
C ASP A 162 -12.69 -18.72 -6.20
N GLY A 163 -13.74 -19.47 -6.57
CA GLY A 163 -14.92 -19.62 -5.72
C GLY A 163 -15.55 -18.26 -5.37
N ASP A 164 -15.78 -18.01 -4.08
CA ASP A 164 -16.24 -16.71 -3.58
C ASP A 164 -15.07 -15.77 -3.21
N THR A 165 -13.83 -16.07 -3.57
CA THR A 165 -12.70 -15.16 -3.33
C THR A 165 -12.41 -14.38 -4.60
N LEU A 166 -12.47 -13.05 -4.50
CA LEU A 166 -12.03 -12.13 -5.54
C LEU A 166 -10.75 -11.43 -5.08
N SER A 167 -9.72 -11.44 -5.92
CA SER A 167 -8.44 -10.77 -5.69
C SER A 167 -8.15 -9.76 -6.80
N LEU A 168 -7.77 -8.55 -6.40
CA LEU A 168 -7.46 -7.43 -7.27
C LEU A 168 -6.07 -6.86 -6.91
N PRO A 169 -5.04 -7.17 -7.71
CA PRO A 169 -3.76 -6.51 -7.58
C PRO A 169 -3.82 -5.08 -8.13
N THR A 170 -3.08 -4.17 -7.51
CA THR A 170 -2.76 -2.85 -8.02
C THR A 170 -1.26 -2.62 -7.91
N SER A 171 -0.71 -1.81 -8.79
CA SER A 171 0.66 -1.32 -8.67
C SER A 171 0.74 0.18 -8.90
N VAL A 172 1.71 0.82 -8.25
CA VAL A 172 2.12 2.19 -8.54
C VAL A 172 3.63 2.23 -8.59
N GLU A 173 4.17 2.72 -9.70
CA GLU A 173 5.59 3.05 -9.85
C GLU A 173 5.71 4.55 -10.09
N ALA A 174 6.62 5.20 -9.38
CA ALA A 174 6.91 6.61 -9.60
C ALA A 174 8.32 6.98 -9.16
N VAL A 175 8.86 8.02 -9.80
CA VAL A 175 10.02 8.76 -9.34
C VAL A 175 9.57 10.17 -8.96
N ILE A 176 9.82 10.59 -7.74
CA ILE A 176 9.60 11.96 -7.27
C ILE A 176 10.96 12.66 -7.31
N ARG A 177 11.10 13.63 -8.21
CA ARG A 177 12.31 14.46 -8.34
C ARG A 177 12.11 15.81 -7.69
N PHE A 178 12.96 16.14 -6.74
CA PHE A 178 12.92 17.45 -6.09
C PHE A 178 13.82 18.45 -6.83
N PRO A 179 13.41 19.73 -6.98
CA PRO A 179 14.21 20.74 -7.67
C PRO A 179 15.53 21.05 -6.97
N THR A 180 15.62 20.78 -5.65
CA THR A 180 16.78 21.05 -4.83
C THR A 180 17.72 19.84 -4.82
N PRO A 181 18.96 19.94 -5.34
CA PRO A 181 19.88 18.79 -5.46
C PRO A 181 20.25 18.11 -4.14
N ALA A 182 20.10 18.81 -3.01
CA ALA A 182 20.37 18.27 -1.68
C ALA A 182 19.28 17.29 -1.18
N VAL A 183 18.11 17.25 -1.84
CA VAL A 183 17.02 16.33 -1.50
C VAL A 183 17.08 15.15 -2.47
N PRO A 184 17.37 13.93 -2.00
CA PRO A 184 17.41 12.75 -2.88
C PRO A 184 16.07 12.50 -3.57
N ASP A 185 16.14 12.06 -4.83
CA ASP A 185 14.98 11.54 -5.55
C ASP A 185 14.37 10.35 -4.79
N ILE A 186 13.04 10.29 -4.74
CA ILE A 186 12.33 9.13 -4.19
C ILE A 186 11.91 8.24 -5.36
N THR A 187 12.39 7.02 -5.40
CA THR A 187 11.90 5.97 -6.30
C THR A 187 11.07 4.98 -5.51
N LEU A 188 9.83 4.77 -5.92
CA LEU A 188 8.92 3.86 -5.25
C LEU A 188 8.22 2.91 -6.23
N ASN A 189 8.09 1.66 -5.79
CA ASN A 189 7.29 0.63 -6.43
C ASN A 189 6.39 0.03 -5.36
N HIS A 190 5.09 0.28 -5.44
CA HIS A 190 4.10 -0.23 -4.51
C HIS A 190 3.26 -1.30 -5.21
N TYR A 191 3.07 -2.43 -4.54
CA TYR A 191 2.24 -3.54 -5.00
C TYR A 191 1.27 -3.90 -3.90
N THR A 192 -0.01 -3.88 -4.23
CA THR A 192 -1.08 -4.18 -3.28
C THR A 192 -1.98 -5.22 -3.90
N THR A 193 -2.43 -6.20 -3.14
CA THR A 193 -3.52 -7.10 -3.57
C THR A 193 -4.62 -7.04 -2.54
N VAL A 194 -5.77 -6.47 -2.92
CA VAL A 194 -6.99 -6.49 -2.13
C VAL A 194 -7.75 -7.76 -2.45
N SER A 195 -8.28 -8.44 -1.43
CA SER A 195 -9.10 -9.64 -1.61
C SER A 195 -10.32 -9.65 -0.69
N GLY A 196 -11.43 -10.19 -1.16
CA GLY A 196 -12.67 -10.28 -0.41
C GLY A 196 -13.71 -11.16 -1.10
N SER A 197 -14.96 -11.11 -0.63
CA SER A 197 -16.05 -11.89 -1.22
C SER A 197 -16.36 -11.44 -2.66
N ALA A 198 -16.32 -12.36 -3.60
CA ALA A 198 -16.69 -12.13 -4.99
C ALA A 198 -18.16 -11.72 -5.11
N ARG A 199 -19.05 -12.37 -4.34
CA ARG A 199 -20.47 -12.00 -4.27
C ARG A 199 -20.65 -10.54 -3.87
N ALA A 200 -20.01 -10.10 -2.80
CA ALA A 200 -20.12 -8.73 -2.33
C ALA A 200 -19.47 -7.72 -3.29
N ALA A 201 -18.30 -8.05 -3.85
CA ALA A 201 -17.60 -7.19 -4.79
C ALA A 201 -18.33 -7.00 -6.13
N LEU A 202 -19.10 -7.99 -6.57
CA LEU A 202 -19.82 -7.96 -7.84
C LEU A 202 -21.28 -7.51 -7.69
N ASP A 203 -21.80 -7.41 -6.47
CA ASP A 203 -23.16 -6.91 -6.19
C ASP A 203 -23.23 -5.37 -6.28
N PRO A 204 -24.01 -4.80 -7.22
CA PRO A 204 -24.20 -3.35 -7.32
C PRO A 204 -24.81 -2.69 -6.07
N GLY A 205 -25.54 -3.44 -5.24
CA GLY A 205 -26.11 -2.95 -3.99
C GLY A 205 -25.11 -2.85 -2.84
N THR A 206 -23.95 -3.47 -2.96
CA THR A 206 -22.91 -3.42 -1.94
C THR A 206 -22.16 -2.09 -2.00
N VAL A 207 -22.21 -1.33 -0.89
CA VAL A 207 -21.54 -0.04 -0.75
C VAL A 207 -20.08 -0.19 -0.36
N SER A 208 -19.80 -1.08 0.59
CA SER A 208 -18.48 -1.40 1.13
C SER A 208 -18.55 -2.85 1.64
N ALA A 209 -17.55 -3.66 1.32
CA ALA A 209 -17.42 -5.03 1.80
C ALA A 209 -16.14 -5.25 2.59
N PRO A 210 -16.12 -6.10 3.64
CA PRO A 210 -14.89 -6.49 4.30
C PRO A 210 -13.87 -7.04 3.30
N ALA A 211 -12.61 -6.65 3.46
CA ALA A 211 -11.53 -7.06 2.58
C ALA A 211 -10.22 -7.17 3.36
N ALA A 212 -9.36 -8.07 2.88
CA ALA A 212 -7.98 -8.20 3.31
C ALA A 212 -7.05 -7.57 2.25
N LEU A 213 -5.85 -7.19 2.67
CA LEU A 213 -4.85 -6.59 1.81
C LEU A 213 -3.49 -7.21 2.07
N ASN A 214 -2.78 -7.51 0.99
CA ASN A 214 -1.36 -7.84 1.01
C ASN A 214 -0.59 -6.70 0.35
N PHE A 215 0.42 -6.18 1.04
CA PHE A 215 1.25 -5.07 0.58
C PHE A 215 2.69 -5.52 0.43
N GLN A 216 3.31 -5.08 -0.66
CA GLN A 216 4.75 -5.10 -0.86
C GLN A 216 5.20 -3.77 -1.45
N ASN A 217 6.41 -3.35 -1.11
CA ASN A 217 7.05 -2.30 -1.88
C ASN A 217 8.53 -2.58 -2.10
N ILE A 218 9.09 -1.88 -3.07
CA ILE A 218 10.52 -1.76 -3.31
C ILE A 218 10.83 -0.27 -3.41
N ILE A 219 11.63 0.23 -2.48
CA ILE A 219 12.00 1.65 -2.40
C ILE A 219 13.50 1.78 -2.15
N ARG A 220 14.11 2.91 -2.50
CA ARG A 220 15.49 3.20 -2.09
C ARG A 220 15.63 3.21 -0.56
N TRP A 221 16.86 3.09 -0.07
CA TRP A 221 17.17 3.37 1.33
C TRP A 221 16.57 4.71 1.75
N GLU A 222 15.96 4.76 2.93
CA GLU A 222 15.36 5.99 3.42
C GLU A 222 16.46 6.97 3.84
N PRO A 223 16.30 8.28 3.62
CA PRO A 223 17.36 9.26 3.87
C PRO A 223 17.91 9.24 5.29
N TRP A 224 17.07 8.93 6.29
CA TRP A 224 17.48 8.88 7.70
C TRP A 224 18.37 7.69 8.04
N MET A 225 18.48 6.69 7.16
CA MET A 225 19.39 5.56 7.34
C MET A 225 20.85 5.90 6.97
N GLU A 226 21.08 7.10 6.41
CA GLU A 226 22.41 7.64 6.07
C GLU A 226 23.28 6.68 5.24
N MET A 227 22.64 5.95 4.32
CA MET A 227 23.26 4.86 3.56
C MET A 227 24.24 5.33 2.47
N GLY A 228 24.29 6.63 2.14
CA GLY A 228 25.12 7.14 1.05
C GLY A 228 24.94 6.34 -0.25
N ASP A 229 26.04 5.90 -0.84
CA ASP A 229 26.06 5.07 -2.06
C ASP A 229 25.95 3.56 -1.79
N HIS A 230 25.55 3.15 -0.59
CA HIS A 230 25.44 1.74 -0.24
C HIS A 230 24.46 1.02 -1.19
N ARG A 231 24.95 -0.05 -1.82
CA ARG A 231 24.19 -0.84 -2.80
C ARG A 231 22.95 -1.46 -2.16
N GLY A 232 21.92 -1.67 -2.97
CA GLY A 232 20.69 -2.32 -2.53
C GLY A 232 19.52 -1.35 -2.39
N HIS A 233 18.48 -1.84 -1.74
CA HIS A 233 17.21 -1.14 -1.56
C HIS A 233 16.44 -1.73 -0.38
N LEU A 234 15.36 -1.07 -0.02
CA LEU A 234 14.39 -1.60 0.94
C LEU A 234 13.28 -2.35 0.21
N MET A 235 12.79 -3.40 0.86
CA MET A 235 11.55 -4.08 0.52
C MET A 235 10.67 -4.16 1.76
N SER A 236 9.38 -3.89 1.64
CA SER A 236 8.42 -4.16 2.72
C SER A 236 7.53 -5.33 2.37
N ARG A 237 7.06 -6.04 3.40
CA ARG A 237 5.94 -6.97 3.31
C ARG A 237 5.01 -6.71 4.48
N ALA A 238 3.75 -6.44 4.18
CA ALA A 238 2.72 -6.24 5.19
C ALA A 238 1.40 -6.88 4.76
N GLN A 239 0.56 -7.17 5.74
CA GLN A 239 -0.79 -7.67 5.54
C GLN A 239 -1.75 -6.90 6.43
N GLY A 240 -3.00 -6.78 5.99
CA GLY A 240 -3.96 -5.91 6.63
C GLY A 240 -5.40 -6.24 6.32
N ARG A 241 -6.29 -5.44 6.90
CA ARG A 241 -7.74 -5.54 6.68
C ARG A 241 -8.37 -4.16 6.60
N LYS A 242 -9.46 -4.09 5.85
CA LYS A 242 -10.31 -2.90 5.77
C LYS A 242 -11.17 -2.80 7.02
N LEU A 243 -11.32 -1.58 7.49
CA LEU A 243 -12.08 -1.15 8.66
C LEU A 243 -12.93 0.06 8.26
N GLU A 244 -13.96 0.35 9.04
CA GLU A 244 -14.82 1.53 8.79
C GLU A 244 -14.70 2.59 9.90
N THR A 245 -14.09 2.23 11.03
CA THR A 245 -13.86 3.11 12.16
C THR A 245 -12.46 2.97 12.74
N VAL A 246 -12.00 4.01 13.46
CA VAL A 246 -10.69 4.00 14.14
C VAL A 246 -10.65 2.98 15.28
N ASP A 247 -11.77 2.80 15.98
CA ASP A 247 -11.86 1.92 17.15
C ASP A 247 -11.73 0.43 16.80
N GLU A 248 -11.87 0.07 15.52
CA GLU A 248 -11.60 -1.29 15.03
C GLU A 248 -10.11 -1.59 14.82
N MET A 249 -9.24 -0.58 14.86
CA MET A 249 -7.80 -0.78 14.72
C MET A 249 -7.21 -1.46 15.97
N PRO A 250 -6.14 -2.26 15.83
CA PRO A 250 -5.49 -2.87 16.99
C PRO A 250 -4.94 -1.82 17.97
N GLU A 251 -5.05 -2.10 19.26
CA GLU A 251 -4.64 -1.15 20.31
C GLU A 251 -3.15 -0.81 20.23
N ASP A 252 -2.29 -1.75 19.82
CA ASP A 252 -0.86 -1.48 19.63
C ASP A 252 -0.63 -0.37 18.59
N TYR A 253 -1.38 -0.38 17.49
CA TYR A 253 -1.33 0.72 16.51
C TYR A 253 -1.88 2.03 17.11
N LEU A 254 -3.01 1.96 17.80
CA LEU A 254 -3.67 3.14 18.36
C LEU A 254 -2.81 3.82 19.43
N SER A 255 -2.12 3.05 20.26
CA SER A 255 -1.15 3.53 21.24
C SER A 255 -0.02 4.33 20.57
N LEU A 256 0.61 3.77 19.53
CA LEU A 256 1.63 4.48 18.73
C LEU A 256 1.06 5.76 18.12
N ALA A 257 -0.13 5.69 17.52
CA ALA A 257 -0.74 6.84 16.86
C ALA A 257 -1.13 7.96 17.82
N ARG A 258 -1.65 7.63 19.01
CA ARG A 258 -1.99 8.60 20.06
C ARG A 258 -0.75 9.26 20.63
N THR A 259 0.37 8.54 20.72
CA THR A 259 1.65 9.09 21.19
C THR A 259 2.28 10.03 20.17
N VAL A 260 2.40 9.59 18.90
CA VAL A 260 3.17 10.32 17.88
C VAL A 260 2.34 11.38 17.15
N HIS A 261 1.07 11.08 16.85
CA HIS A 261 0.19 11.95 16.07
C HIS A 261 -1.22 12.12 16.68
N PRO A 262 -1.34 12.52 17.96
CA PRO A 262 -2.63 12.57 18.67
C PRO A 262 -3.69 13.40 17.94
N LYS A 263 -3.29 14.53 17.33
CA LYS A 263 -4.22 15.42 16.62
C LYS A 263 -4.81 14.81 15.35
N LEU A 264 -4.06 13.94 14.67
CA LEU A 264 -4.50 13.34 13.40
C LEU A 264 -5.39 12.12 13.65
N ILE A 265 -5.07 11.32 14.66
CA ILE A 265 -5.81 10.10 14.97
C ILE A 265 -7.09 10.37 15.78
N ALA A 266 -7.17 11.48 16.52
CA ALA A 266 -8.32 11.81 17.36
C ALA A 266 -9.63 11.93 16.55
N ASP A 267 -9.57 12.51 15.35
CA ASP A 267 -10.70 12.61 14.43
C ASP A 267 -10.21 12.64 12.97
N PRO A 268 -10.17 11.47 12.28
CA PRO A 268 -9.78 11.40 10.88
C PRO A 268 -10.74 12.13 9.93
N LEU A 269 -12.03 12.25 10.27
CA LEU A 269 -13.00 12.97 9.44
C LEU A 269 -12.69 14.46 9.46
N GLN A 270 -12.44 15.03 10.65
CA GLN A 270 -12.00 16.41 10.80
C GLN A 270 -10.63 16.65 10.17
N THR A 271 -9.71 15.69 10.30
CA THR A 271 -8.38 15.74 9.65
C THR A 271 -8.49 15.84 8.13
N LEU A 272 -9.47 15.14 7.53
CA LEU A 272 -9.74 15.17 6.09
C LEU A 272 -10.63 16.34 5.64
N ALA A 273 -11.27 17.08 6.55
CA ALA A 273 -12.34 18.02 6.23
C ALA A 273 -11.94 19.08 5.19
N LYS A 274 -10.75 19.68 5.31
CA LYS A 274 -10.25 20.66 4.34
C LYS A 274 -10.04 20.05 2.96
N THR A 275 -9.41 18.88 2.90
CA THR A 275 -9.20 18.14 1.65
C THR A 275 -10.51 17.78 0.97
N VAL A 276 -11.52 17.40 1.75
CA VAL A 276 -12.87 17.10 1.26
C VAL A 276 -13.55 18.37 0.72
N ALA A 277 -13.46 19.50 1.43
CA ALA A 277 -14.00 20.78 0.95
C ALA A 277 -13.40 21.16 -0.41
N ARG A 278 -12.09 20.95 -0.59
CA ARG A 278 -11.41 21.16 -1.88
C ARG A 278 -11.94 20.26 -2.99
N ILE A 279 -12.15 18.97 -2.72
CA ILE A 279 -12.73 18.04 -3.70
C ILE A 279 -14.14 18.49 -4.09
N LYS A 280 -14.93 18.97 -3.13
CA LYS A 280 -16.32 19.41 -3.35
C LYS A 280 -16.44 20.83 -3.92
N GLY A 281 -15.36 21.59 -4.00
CA GLY A 281 -15.39 23.00 -4.40
C GLY A 281 -16.10 23.91 -3.40
N THR A 282 -16.10 23.55 -2.11
CA THR A 282 -16.76 24.30 -1.02
C THR A 282 -15.76 24.95 -0.06
N GLU A 283 -14.54 25.23 -0.50
CA GLU A 283 -13.59 26.01 0.31
C GLU A 283 -14.12 27.44 0.46
N THR A 284 -14.43 27.84 1.69
CA THR A 284 -14.63 29.25 2.09
C THR A 284 -13.31 29.91 2.42
#